data_AF-A0A7C7L1R4-F1
#
_entry.id   AF-A0A7C7L1R4-F1
#
_cell.length_a   1.000
_cell.length_b   1.000
_cell.length_c   1.000
_cell.angle_alpha   90.00
_cell.angle_beta   90.00
_cell.angle_gamma   90.00
#
_symmetry.space_group_name_H-M   'P 1'
#
loop_
_entity.id
_entity.type
_entity.pdbx_description
1 polymer ?
#
loop_
_entity_poly.entity_id
_entity_poly.type
_entity_poly.pdbx_seq_one_letter_code
_entity_poly.pdbx_strand_id
1 'polypeptide(L)'
;MSACISNAAGVEVSATRGRLSIFNPRLLQRRLSQLEQQSAKLATLLRKASERQIHNYDADIVLTALKCYPSYIKDDFERGELERVIVALDYLWRSAREAIRDVSYALERGETQPPQPKVSVLRPQIRNGSFYQGDQPILLIGPMRDRIRVSELQTIADFGFNAVELVVAPAWDSPKDYEYYARFLEVAKQRNIAVYVLLSAHYFPKWWAKKYPEITHCGEFCMPWCISSPNLRKLLKAWFERIIPFLRDKPAVLSYCLANEPHYIDTGYCDLCKAKFREWLRKRYRTVEALNKRWRTHFTSFEQVQPITKRRDNPAAYYDWFCFNNYRLTEFFRWERSIIKRLDPRTPIHNELMAWHAFATLNDGIDFEDQLLLVSDLNGCDGGTRWLPRGRYAMDWLNGQAMPYDLMRSIAPSRPIFNSEWHIVTQDDVRIPSAYMRATAWHAAIHGQGGATIWVWLRRYPRQGCPFLVR
;
A
#
# COMPACT_ATOMS: atom_id res chain seq x y z
N MET A 1 13.10 1.60 -42.19
CA MET A 1 13.65 0.26 -42.43
C MET A 1 12.52 -0.64 -42.89
N SER A 2 12.78 -1.48 -43.89
CA SER A 2 11.87 -2.55 -44.31
C SER A 2 12.49 -3.88 -43.90
N ALA A 3 11.71 -4.74 -43.25
CA ALA A 3 12.06 -6.14 -43.01
C ALA A 3 11.09 -7.00 -43.83
N CYS A 4 11.63 -7.96 -44.57
CA CYS A 4 10.88 -8.89 -45.40
C CYS A 4 11.29 -10.31 -45.03
N ILE A 5 10.30 -11.20 -44.92
CA ILE A 5 10.51 -12.64 -44.82
C ILE A 5 10.11 -13.23 -46.17
N SER A 6 11.04 -13.93 -46.81
CA SER A 6 10.79 -14.67 -48.06
C SER A 6 10.82 -16.17 -47.80
N ASN A 7 10.07 -16.94 -48.59
CA ASN A 7 10.14 -18.40 -48.58
C ASN A 7 11.42 -18.90 -49.26
N ALA A 8 11.64 -20.22 -49.24
CA ALA A 8 12.83 -20.84 -49.84
C ALA A 8 12.96 -20.63 -51.37
N ALA A 9 11.89 -20.20 -52.05
CA ALA A 9 11.87 -19.83 -53.46
C ALA A 9 12.08 -18.32 -53.70
N GLY A 10 12.39 -17.55 -52.64
CA GLY A 10 12.63 -16.10 -52.74
C GLY A 10 11.37 -15.24 -52.82
N VAL A 11 10.17 -15.82 -52.71
CA VAL A 11 8.91 -15.07 -52.74
C VAL A 11 8.68 -14.42 -51.38
N GLU A 12 8.52 -13.10 -51.36
CA GLU A 12 8.14 -12.32 -50.16
C GLU A 12 6.80 -12.82 -49.60
N VAL A 13 6.82 -13.34 -48.38
CA VAL A 13 5.64 -13.89 -47.69
C VAL A 13 5.05 -12.88 -46.70
N SER A 14 5.87 -11.93 -46.23
CA SER A 14 5.45 -10.85 -45.33
C SER A 14 6.51 -9.74 -45.33
N ALA A 15 6.08 -8.48 -45.44
CA ALA A 15 6.95 -7.32 -45.24
C ALA A 15 6.37 -6.33 -44.25
N THR A 16 7.23 -5.81 -43.40
CA THR A 16 6.94 -4.69 -42.49
C THR A 16 7.81 -3.51 -42.87
N ARG A 17 7.18 -2.36 -43.11
CA ARG A 17 7.86 -1.07 -43.25
C ARG A 17 7.77 -0.32 -41.92
N GLY A 18 8.91 -0.13 -41.28
CA GLY A 18 9.06 0.67 -40.07
C GLY A 18 9.66 2.05 -40.37
N ARG A 19 9.17 3.09 -39.70
CA ARG A 19 9.79 4.42 -39.71
C ARG A 19 10.77 4.52 -38.54
N LEU A 20 12.06 4.65 -38.83
CA LEU A 20 13.04 5.00 -37.80
C LEU A 20 12.89 6.50 -37.52
N SER A 21 12.66 6.86 -36.27
CA SER A 21 12.68 8.26 -35.83
C SER A 21 13.81 8.42 -34.82
N ILE A 22 14.74 9.35 -35.08
CA ILE A 22 15.75 9.70 -34.10
C ILE A 22 15.08 10.53 -33.02
N PHE A 23 15.03 10.00 -31.80
CA PHE A 23 14.53 10.74 -30.66
C PHE A 23 15.59 11.75 -30.22
N ASN A 24 15.30 13.04 -30.39
CA ASN A 24 16.23 14.14 -30.09
C ASN A 24 15.47 15.29 -29.40
N PRO A 25 16.17 16.29 -28.84
CA PRO A 25 15.53 17.40 -28.14
C PRO A 25 14.48 18.14 -28.98
N ARG A 26 14.71 18.29 -30.30
CA ARG A 26 13.75 18.94 -31.21
C ARG A 26 12.45 18.13 -31.36
N LEU A 27 12.56 16.81 -31.49
CA LEU A 27 11.41 15.92 -31.56
C LEU A 27 10.63 15.94 -30.24
N LEU A 28 11.32 15.90 -29.10
CA LEU A 28 10.69 16.01 -27.79
C LEU A 28 9.92 17.33 -27.66
N GLN A 29 10.57 18.46 -27.93
CA GLN A 29 9.95 19.78 -27.86
C GLN A 29 8.69 19.85 -28.73
N ARG A 30 8.77 19.38 -29.98
CA ARG A 30 7.63 19.30 -30.88
C ARG A 30 6.49 18.47 -30.28
N ARG A 31 6.78 17.27 -29.76
CA ARG A 31 5.77 16.39 -29.15
C ARG A 31 5.10 17.03 -27.93
N LEU A 32 5.89 17.67 -27.07
CA LEU A 32 5.37 18.39 -25.90
C LEU A 32 4.47 19.56 -26.30
N SER A 33 4.85 20.36 -27.31
CA SER A 33 3.99 21.44 -27.83
C SER A 33 2.68 20.89 -28.41
N GLN A 34 2.72 19.73 -29.07
CA GLN A 34 1.49 19.12 -29.58
C GLN A 34 0.59 18.62 -28.43
N LEU A 35 1.15 18.07 -27.35
CA LEU A 35 0.39 17.70 -26.15
C LEU A 35 -0.22 18.93 -25.46
N GLU A 36 0.50 20.05 -25.40
CA GLU A 36 -0.01 21.31 -24.86
C GLU A 36 -1.21 21.83 -25.66
N GLN A 37 -1.13 21.79 -27.00
CA GLN A 37 -2.25 22.14 -27.88
C GLN A 37 -3.46 21.21 -27.67
N GLN A 38 -3.23 19.90 -27.54
CA GLN A 38 -4.30 18.95 -27.26
C GLN A 38 -4.93 19.18 -25.88
N SER A 39 -4.12 19.47 -24.86
CA SER A 39 -4.59 19.82 -23.51
C SER A 39 -5.50 21.05 -23.53
N ALA A 40 -5.08 22.13 -24.21
CA ALA A 40 -5.89 23.34 -24.35
C ALA A 40 -7.21 23.09 -25.11
N LYS A 41 -7.17 22.28 -26.17
CA LYS A 41 -8.35 21.87 -26.92
C LYS A 41 -9.32 21.06 -26.06
N LEU A 42 -8.82 20.05 -25.34
CA LEU A 42 -9.62 19.21 -24.45
C LEU A 42 -10.27 20.03 -23.34
N ALA A 43 -9.51 20.92 -22.68
CA ALA A 43 -10.04 21.82 -21.65
C ALA A 43 -11.18 22.71 -22.18
N THR A 44 -11.06 23.19 -23.41
CA THR A 44 -12.12 24.00 -24.05
C THR A 44 -13.37 23.17 -24.32
N LEU A 45 -13.23 21.94 -24.79
CA LEU A 45 -14.35 21.03 -25.03
C LEU A 45 -15.06 20.66 -23.72
N LEU A 46 -14.31 20.33 -22.67
CA LEU A 46 -14.86 19.99 -21.35
C LEU A 46 -15.63 21.17 -20.73
N ARG A 47 -15.14 22.40 -20.88
CA ARG A 47 -15.88 23.60 -20.46
C ARG A 47 -17.22 23.73 -21.20
N LYS A 48 -17.22 23.58 -22.53
CA LYS A 48 -18.46 23.59 -23.33
C LYS A 48 -19.42 22.46 -22.95
N ALA A 49 -18.90 21.28 -22.64
CA ALA A 49 -19.69 20.14 -22.18
C ALA A 49 -20.34 20.45 -20.82
N SER A 50 -19.56 20.98 -19.88
CA SER A 50 -20.04 21.40 -18.55
C SER A 50 -21.14 22.47 -18.63
N GLU A 51 -21.00 23.48 -19.50
CA GLU A 51 -22.03 24.50 -19.77
C GLU A 51 -23.36 23.89 -20.26
N ARG A 52 -23.31 22.70 -20.88
CA ARG A 52 -24.46 21.93 -21.35
C ARG A 52 -24.85 20.79 -20.41
N GLN A 53 -24.28 20.73 -19.20
CA GLN A 53 -24.48 19.65 -18.22
C GLN A 53 -24.12 18.26 -18.75
N ILE A 54 -23.18 18.20 -19.70
CA ILE A 54 -22.61 16.96 -20.25
C ILE A 54 -21.30 16.67 -19.50
N HIS A 55 -21.24 15.51 -18.85
CA HIS A 55 -20.08 15.09 -18.05
C HIS A 55 -19.30 13.96 -18.75
N ASN A 56 -17.98 14.06 -18.72
CA ASN A 56 -17.05 13.02 -19.18
C ASN A 56 -15.86 12.94 -18.21
N TYR A 57 -15.99 12.08 -17.20
CA TYR A 57 -15.05 11.98 -16.09
C TYR A 57 -13.71 11.37 -16.52
N ASP A 58 -13.73 10.45 -17.49
CA ASP A 58 -12.50 9.88 -18.05
C ASP A 58 -11.65 10.97 -18.73
N ALA A 59 -12.30 11.87 -19.48
CA ALA A 59 -11.63 12.99 -20.12
C ALA A 59 -11.09 14.03 -19.11
N ASP A 60 -11.77 14.24 -17.98
CA ASP A 60 -11.26 15.08 -16.88
C ASP A 60 -9.94 14.50 -16.32
N ILE A 61 -9.87 13.18 -16.09
CA ILE A 61 -8.66 12.49 -15.62
C ILE A 61 -7.53 12.61 -16.66
N VAL A 62 -7.84 12.43 -17.95
CA VAL A 62 -6.86 12.61 -19.04
C VAL A 62 -6.34 14.05 -19.08
N LEU A 63 -7.20 15.05 -18.88
CA LEU A 63 -6.77 16.44 -18.80
C LEU A 63 -5.83 16.69 -17.61
N THR A 64 -6.10 16.09 -16.44
CA THR A 64 -5.21 16.13 -15.29
C THR A 64 -3.84 15.52 -15.64
N ALA A 65 -3.81 14.35 -16.27
CA ALA A 65 -2.56 13.72 -16.73
C ALA A 65 -1.78 14.62 -17.70
N LEU A 66 -2.47 15.27 -18.65
CA LEU A 66 -1.88 16.20 -19.61
C LEU A 66 -1.31 17.47 -18.97
N LYS A 67 -1.79 17.88 -17.79
CA LYS A 67 -1.24 19.02 -17.04
C LYS A 67 0.00 18.62 -16.22
N CYS A 68 0.04 17.39 -15.69
CA CYS A 68 1.10 16.95 -14.80
C CYS A 68 2.29 16.32 -15.53
N TYR A 69 2.05 15.43 -16.49
CA TYR A 69 3.11 14.59 -17.07
C TYR A 69 4.08 15.30 -18.03
N PRO A 70 3.78 16.44 -18.68
CA PRO A 70 4.77 17.10 -19.52
C PRO A 70 6.06 17.52 -18.79
N SER A 71 5.98 17.98 -17.54
CA SER A 71 7.19 18.31 -16.75
C SER A 71 7.99 17.06 -16.41
N TYR A 72 7.29 16.02 -16.00
CA TYR A 72 7.82 14.69 -15.73
C TYR A 72 8.55 14.05 -16.92
N ILE A 73 8.03 14.23 -18.12
CA ILE A 73 8.66 13.76 -19.36
C ILE A 73 9.95 14.54 -19.65
N LYS A 74 9.99 15.85 -19.38
CA LYS A 74 11.22 16.66 -19.49
C LYS A 74 12.28 16.17 -18.51
N ASP A 75 11.92 15.94 -17.26
CA ASP A 75 12.83 15.43 -16.23
C ASP A 75 13.42 14.06 -16.62
N ASP A 76 12.58 13.15 -17.12
CA ASP A 76 13.01 11.82 -17.57
C ASP A 76 13.95 11.93 -18.78
N PHE A 77 13.70 12.85 -19.70
CA PHE A 77 14.57 13.10 -20.85
C PHE A 77 15.96 13.60 -20.44
N GLU A 78 16.02 14.57 -19.52
CA GLU A 78 17.28 15.12 -19.00
C GLU A 78 18.14 14.06 -18.30
N ARG A 79 17.52 13.00 -17.80
CA ARG A 79 18.17 11.86 -17.14
C ARG A 79 18.56 10.73 -18.09
N GLY A 80 18.17 10.81 -19.37
CA GLY A 80 18.39 9.74 -20.33
C GLY A 80 17.42 8.56 -20.21
N GLU A 81 16.31 8.72 -19.48
CA GLU A 81 15.26 7.70 -19.30
C GLU A 81 14.34 7.62 -20.54
N LEU A 82 14.94 7.39 -21.73
CA LEU A 82 14.27 7.54 -23.02
C LEU A 82 13.09 6.61 -23.21
N GLU A 83 13.13 5.40 -22.65
CA GLU A 83 12.01 4.47 -22.72
C GLU A 83 10.77 5.02 -22.01
N ARG A 84 10.93 5.53 -20.78
CA ARG A 84 9.84 6.18 -20.02
C ARG A 84 9.30 7.40 -20.75
N VAL A 85 10.18 8.20 -21.35
CA VAL A 85 9.80 9.35 -22.18
C VAL A 85 8.91 8.94 -23.34
N ILE A 86 9.33 7.93 -24.12
CA ILE A 86 8.61 7.48 -25.30
C ILE A 86 7.25 6.90 -24.90
N VAL A 87 7.22 6.00 -23.91
CA VAL A 87 5.98 5.36 -23.44
C VAL A 87 5.00 6.41 -22.92
N ALA A 88 5.45 7.36 -22.10
CA ALA A 88 4.59 8.40 -21.55
C ALA A 88 4.05 9.34 -22.64
N LEU A 89 4.89 9.78 -23.59
CA LEU A 89 4.45 10.60 -24.72
C LEU A 89 3.39 9.88 -25.55
N ASP A 90 3.63 8.61 -25.91
CA ASP A 90 2.71 7.83 -26.73
C ASP A 90 1.40 7.52 -26.01
N TYR A 91 1.45 7.30 -24.69
CA TYR A 91 0.26 7.10 -23.86
C TYR A 91 -0.59 8.39 -23.80
N LEU A 92 0.03 9.53 -23.46
CA LEU A 92 -0.68 10.80 -23.35
C LEU A 92 -1.24 11.24 -24.71
N TRP A 93 -0.50 11.05 -25.79
CA TRP A 93 -0.96 11.41 -27.14
C TRP A 93 -2.20 10.63 -27.56
N ARG A 94 -2.21 9.31 -27.32
CA ARG A 94 -3.36 8.46 -27.61
C ARG A 94 -4.56 8.83 -26.73
N SER A 95 -4.33 8.94 -25.42
CA SER A 95 -5.36 9.29 -24.43
C SER A 95 -6.01 10.64 -24.74
N ALA A 96 -5.20 11.66 -25.10
CA ALA A 96 -5.70 12.97 -25.44
C ALA A 96 -6.57 12.96 -26.71
N ARG A 97 -6.18 12.21 -27.74
CA ARG A 97 -6.97 12.08 -28.97
C ARG A 97 -8.30 11.38 -28.73
N GLU A 98 -8.28 10.31 -27.94
CA GLU A 98 -9.48 9.57 -27.55
C GLU A 98 -10.41 10.46 -26.74
N ALA A 99 -9.92 11.11 -25.68
CA ALA A 99 -10.71 12.04 -24.87
C ALA A 99 -11.32 13.19 -25.69
N ILE A 100 -10.56 13.81 -26.60
CA ILE A 100 -11.06 14.88 -27.49
C ILE A 100 -12.18 14.36 -28.40
N ARG A 101 -12.03 13.15 -28.96
CA ARG A 101 -13.06 12.53 -29.79
C ARG A 101 -14.31 12.27 -28.97
N ASP A 102 -14.15 11.66 -27.80
CA ASP A 102 -15.26 11.19 -26.98
C ASP A 102 -16.07 12.37 -26.41
N VAL A 103 -15.40 13.46 -25.97
CA VAL A 103 -16.10 14.69 -25.55
C VAL A 103 -16.77 15.39 -26.72
N SER A 104 -16.14 15.42 -27.91
CA SER A 104 -16.78 15.99 -29.11
C SER A 104 -18.06 15.23 -29.48
N TYR A 105 -17.99 13.90 -29.45
CA TYR A 105 -19.13 13.03 -29.75
C TYR A 105 -20.27 13.19 -28.72
N ALA A 106 -19.92 13.25 -27.43
CA ALA A 106 -20.86 13.53 -26.34
C ALA A 106 -21.58 14.89 -26.55
N LEU A 107 -20.84 15.93 -26.92
CA LEU A 107 -21.38 17.26 -27.24
C LEU A 107 -22.32 17.23 -28.45
N GLU A 108 -21.96 16.50 -29.51
CA GLU A 108 -22.78 16.39 -30.73
C GLU A 108 -24.12 15.71 -30.44
N ARG A 109 -24.11 14.67 -29.60
CA ARG A 109 -25.29 13.84 -29.33
C ARG A 109 -26.08 14.24 -28.09
N GLY A 110 -25.53 15.13 -27.26
CA GLY A 110 -26.11 15.44 -25.95
C GLY A 110 -26.04 14.27 -24.97
N GLU A 111 -25.11 13.34 -25.18
CA GLU A 111 -24.93 12.16 -24.32
C GLU A 111 -23.99 12.50 -23.16
N THR A 112 -24.40 12.20 -21.94
CA THR A 112 -23.57 12.34 -20.74
C THR A 112 -23.19 10.96 -20.21
N GLN A 113 -21.97 10.84 -19.67
CA GLN A 113 -21.66 9.67 -18.84
C GLN A 113 -22.62 9.64 -17.65
N PRO A 114 -23.00 8.45 -17.15
CA PRO A 114 -23.77 8.33 -15.93
C PRO A 114 -23.10 9.12 -14.82
N PRO A 115 -23.84 9.96 -14.07
CA PRO A 115 -23.25 10.78 -13.04
C PRO A 115 -22.53 9.91 -12.01
N GLN A 116 -21.27 10.22 -11.76
CA GLN A 116 -20.53 9.59 -10.67
C GLN A 116 -21.16 10.07 -9.35
N PRO A 117 -21.58 9.16 -8.45
CA PRO A 117 -22.19 9.57 -7.19
C PRO A 117 -21.24 10.47 -6.40
N LYS A 118 -21.67 11.69 -6.07
CA LYS A 118 -20.92 12.61 -5.20
C LYS A 118 -21.11 12.21 -3.74
N VAL A 119 -20.67 11.00 -3.43
CA VAL A 119 -20.82 10.38 -2.11
C VAL A 119 -19.63 10.77 -1.26
N SER A 120 -19.90 11.18 -0.02
CA SER A 120 -18.80 11.39 0.91
C SER A 120 -18.12 10.06 1.24
N VAL A 121 -16.79 10.05 1.20
CA VAL A 121 -15.99 8.87 1.60
C VAL A 121 -15.45 8.99 3.03
N LEU A 122 -15.84 10.05 3.74
CA LEU A 122 -15.35 10.37 5.07
C LEU A 122 -16.17 9.64 6.13
N ARG A 123 -15.51 8.96 7.07
CA ARG A 123 -16.14 8.13 8.11
C ARG A 123 -17.23 7.19 7.57
N PRO A 124 -16.89 6.32 6.60
CA PRO A 124 -17.87 5.39 6.08
C PRO A 124 -18.30 4.38 7.13
N GLN A 125 -19.52 3.87 6.98
CA GLN A 125 -20.02 2.74 7.74
C GLN A 125 -19.48 1.43 7.17
N ILE A 126 -19.21 0.47 8.04
CA ILE A 126 -18.87 -0.89 7.63
C ILE A 126 -20.12 -1.75 7.74
N ARG A 127 -20.55 -2.33 6.61
CA ARG A 127 -21.70 -3.24 6.54
C ARG A 127 -21.33 -4.43 5.66
N ASN A 128 -21.52 -5.64 6.18
CA ASN A 128 -21.33 -6.90 5.44
C ASN A 128 -19.99 -7.02 4.68
N GLY A 129 -18.90 -6.48 5.25
CA GLY A 129 -17.59 -6.54 4.62
C GLY A 129 -17.35 -5.52 3.51
N SER A 130 -18.10 -4.41 3.48
CA SER A 130 -17.85 -3.30 2.55
C SER A 130 -18.04 -1.96 3.24
N PHE A 131 -17.48 -0.91 2.64
CA PHE A 131 -17.66 0.47 3.08
C PHE A 131 -18.92 1.06 2.45
N TYR A 132 -19.69 1.79 3.24
CA TYR A 132 -20.93 2.45 2.84
C TYR A 132 -20.97 3.88 3.33
N GLN A 133 -21.65 4.73 2.55
CA GLN A 133 -22.11 6.03 3.00
C GLN A 133 -23.63 6.09 2.83
N GLY A 134 -24.35 6.10 3.95
CA GLY A 134 -25.79 5.82 3.94
C GLY A 134 -26.04 4.42 3.37
N ASP A 135 -26.82 4.35 2.30
CA ASP A 135 -27.12 3.09 1.59
C ASP A 135 -26.25 2.85 0.35
N GLN A 136 -25.33 3.76 0.04
CA GLN A 136 -24.46 3.60 -1.14
C GLN A 136 -23.14 2.92 -0.77
N PRO A 137 -22.78 1.79 -1.42
CA PRO A 137 -21.45 1.21 -1.26
C PRO A 137 -20.42 2.13 -1.89
N ILE A 138 -19.24 2.22 -1.27
CA ILE A 138 -18.13 3.01 -1.78
C ILE A 138 -16.87 2.15 -1.89
N LEU A 139 -16.05 2.45 -2.90
CA LEU A 139 -14.70 1.94 -3.03
C LEU A 139 -13.70 3.06 -2.74
N LEU A 140 -12.75 2.77 -1.87
CA LEU A 140 -11.70 3.71 -1.46
C LEU A 140 -10.44 3.39 -2.25
N ILE A 141 -10.09 4.19 -3.24
CA ILE A 141 -8.89 3.97 -4.05
C ILE A 141 -8.06 5.24 -4.09
N GLY A 142 -6.77 5.10 -3.85
CA GLY A 142 -5.85 6.17 -4.18
C GLY A 142 -4.39 5.80 -4.08
N PRO A 143 -3.50 6.79 -4.06
CA PRO A 143 -2.08 6.54 -3.92
C PRO A 143 -1.61 6.48 -2.47
N MET A 144 -0.48 5.82 -2.25
CA MET A 144 0.32 6.02 -1.04
C MET A 144 1.80 6.29 -1.37
N ARG A 145 2.51 6.81 -0.37
CA ARG A 145 3.98 7.00 -0.30
C ARG A 145 4.30 7.51 1.11
N ASP A 146 5.55 7.32 1.56
CA ASP A 146 6.06 7.73 2.88
C ASP A 146 5.60 9.12 3.37
N ARG A 147 5.43 10.10 2.46
CA ARG A 147 4.99 11.45 2.84
C ARG A 147 4.28 12.24 1.74
N ILE A 148 3.03 11.90 1.41
CA ILE A 148 2.16 12.74 0.56
C ILE A 148 2.13 14.18 1.09
N ARG A 149 2.28 15.18 0.22
CA ARG A 149 2.24 16.60 0.59
C ARG A 149 0.81 17.12 0.51
N VAL A 150 0.47 18.06 1.40
CA VAL A 150 -0.81 18.78 1.36
C VAL A 150 -1.11 19.37 -0.04
N SER A 151 -0.09 19.89 -0.72
CA SER A 151 -0.23 20.46 -2.07
C SER A 151 -0.60 19.45 -3.16
N GLU A 152 -0.40 18.16 -2.92
CA GLU A 152 -0.67 17.09 -3.88
C GLU A 152 -2.11 16.55 -3.77
N LEU A 153 -2.80 16.81 -2.65
CA LEU A 153 -4.15 16.29 -2.41
C LEU A 153 -5.17 16.76 -3.45
N GLN A 154 -5.03 17.99 -3.98
CA GLN A 154 -5.87 18.44 -5.09
C GLN A 154 -5.61 17.62 -6.34
N THR A 155 -4.34 17.45 -6.72
CA THR A 155 -3.98 16.65 -7.90
C THR A 155 -4.44 15.21 -7.76
N ILE A 156 -4.31 14.62 -6.57
CA ILE A 156 -4.81 13.27 -6.28
C ILE A 156 -6.33 13.19 -6.50
N ALA A 157 -7.09 14.15 -5.97
CA ALA A 157 -8.54 14.23 -6.22
C ALA A 157 -8.87 14.45 -7.72
N ASP A 158 -8.08 15.26 -8.43
CA ASP A 158 -8.26 15.52 -9.87
C ASP A 158 -7.98 14.28 -10.75
N PHE A 159 -7.26 13.28 -10.22
CA PHE A 159 -7.11 11.96 -10.84
C PHE A 159 -8.25 10.99 -10.50
N GLY A 160 -9.25 11.45 -9.73
CA GLY A 160 -10.40 10.64 -9.31
C GLY A 160 -10.14 9.76 -8.09
N PHE A 161 -8.97 9.90 -7.44
CA PHE A 161 -8.66 9.17 -6.22
C PHE A 161 -9.32 9.80 -5.00
N ASN A 162 -9.70 8.96 -4.04
CA ASN A 162 -10.47 9.35 -2.87
C ASN A 162 -9.91 8.79 -1.56
N ALA A 163 -8.73 8.15 -1.59
CA ALA A 163 -8.04 7.64 -0.41
C ALA A 163 -6.53 7.94 -0.46
N VAL A 164 -5.90 8.16 0.69
CA VAL A 164 -4.44 8.36 0.79
C VAL A 164 -3.89 7.87 2.13
N GLU A 165 -2.57 7.73 2.18
CA GLU A 165 -1.81 7.56 3.42
C GLU A 165 -1.48 8.89 4.09
N LEU A 166 -1.50 8.89 5.43
CA LEU A 166 -0.74 9.81 6.26
C LEU A 166 0.15 9.03 7.24
N VAL A 167 1.47 9.21 7.13
CA VAL A 167 2.42 8.63 8.09
C VAL A 167 2.62 9.56 9.29
N VAL A 168 2.43 9.03 10.49
CA VAL A 168 2.78 9.68 11.76
C VAL A 168 3.73 8.76 12.53
N ALA A 169 4.62 9.33 13.34
CA ALA A 169 5.62 8.55 14.02
C ALA A 169 6.01 9.13 15.38
N PRO A 170 6.50 8.30 16.34
CA PRO A 170 7.02 8.82 17.59
C PRO A 170 8.24 9.74 17.41
N ALA A 171 9.01 9.59 16.31
CA ALA A 171 10.09 10.51 15.96
C ALA A 171 9.61 11.90 15.48
N TRP A 172 8.34 12.04 15.11
CA TRP A 172 7.73 13.25 14.55
C TRP A 172 6.56 13.72 15.41
N ASP A 173 6.87 14.03 16.68
CA ASP A 173 5.88 14.32 17.72
C ASP A 173 6.02 15.75 18.27
N SER A 174 6.43 16.71 17.43
CA SER A 174 6.58 18.12 17.78
C SER A 174 5.35 18.95 17.41
N PRO A 175 5.14 20.15 17.99
CA PRO A 175 4.01 21.02 17.61
C PRO A 175 3.91 21.29 16.11
N LYS A 176 5.04 21.46 15.41
CA LYS A 176 5.08 21.66 13.95
C LYS A 176 4.56 20.45 13.17
N ASP A 177 4.79 19.24 13.68
CA ASP A 177 4.26 18.02 13.07
C ASP A 177 2.74 17.97 13.20
N TYR A 178 2.20 18.31 14.37
CA TYR A 178 0.75 18.39 14.61
C TYR A 178 0.07 19.48 13.77
N GLU A 179 0.71 20.64 13.57
CA GLU A 179 0.23 21.67 12.64
C GLU A 179 0.13 21.14 11.20
N TYR A 180 1.16 20.40 10.77
CA TYR A 180 1.17 19.77 9.45
C TYR A 180 0.06 18.70 9.33
N TYR A 181 -0.08 17.81 10.31
CA TYR A 181 -1.13 16.78 10.33
C TYR A 181 -2.53 17.41 10.31
N ALA A 182 -2.75 18.47 11.09
CA ALA A 182 -4.02 19.19 11.12
C ALA A 182 -4.35 19.78 9.74
N ARG A 183 -3.38 20.44 9.10
CA ARG A 183 -3.55 21.00 7.76
C ARG A 183 -3.80 19.91 6.72
N PHE A 184 -3.07 18.80 6.77
CA PHE A 184 -3.24 17.67 5.86
C PHE A 184 -4.65 17.09 5.94
N LEU A 185 -5.10 16.77 7.15
CA LEU A 185 -6.42 16.16 7.37
C LEU A 185 -7.58 17.11 7.05
N GLU A 186 -7.41 18.42 7.26
CA GLU A 186 -8.42 19.41 6.88
C GLU A 186 -8.52 19.56 5.37
N VAL A 187 -7.39 19.62 4.64
CA VAL A 187 -7.42 19.65 3.17
C VAL A 187 -7.97 18.34 2.61
N ALA A 188 -7.59 17.18 3.16
CA ALA A 188 -8.13 15.89 2.74
C ALA A 188 -9.66 15.84 2.91
N LYS A 189 -10.18 16.30 4.06
CA LYS A 189 -11.62 16.46 4.28
C LYS A 189 -12.28 17.36 3.23
N GLN A 190 -11.72 18.53 2.95
CA GLN A 190 -12.25 19.47 1.95
C GLN A 190 -12.29 18.89 0.53
N ARG A 191 -11.39 17.95 0.23
CA ARG A 191 -11.32 17.24 -1.06
C ARG A 191 -12.03 15.90 -1.08
N ASN A 192 -12.77 15.57 -0.01
CA ASN A 192 -13.45 14.27 0.12
C ASN A 192 -12.48 13.09 -0.07
N ILE A 193 -11.33 13.15 0.63
CA ILE A 193 -10.30 12.11 0.64
C ILE A 193 -10.28 11.46 2.02
N ALA A 194 -10.46 10.15 2.06
CA ALA A 194 -10.27 9.30 3.22
C ALA A 194 -8.77 9.07 3.47
N VAL A 195 -8.36 9.07 4.74
CA VAL A 195 -6.95 8.98 5.13
C VAL A 195 -6.79 7.81 6.09
N TYR A 196 -6.12 6.74 5.68
CA TYR A 196 -5.59 5.80 6.66
C TYR A 196 -4.31 6.38 7.23
N VAL A 197 -4.15 6.26 8.55
CA VAL A 197 -3.00 6.80 9.26
C VAL A 197 -2.09 5.65 9.65
N LEU A 198 -0.91 5.56 9.04
CA LEU A 198 0.12 4.62 9.46
C LEU A 198 0.76 5.16 10.74
N LEU A 199 0.58 4.42 11.85
CA LEU A 199 1.23 4.66 13.13
C LEU A 199 2.66 4.09 13.09
N SER A 200 3.52 4.70 12.27
CA SER A 200 4.83 4.18 11.92
C SER A 200 5.83 4.25 13.08
N ALA A 201 5.83 3.22 13.93
CA ALA A 201 6.86 3.02 14.93
C ALA A 201 8.26 2.80 14.31
N HIS A 202 8.35 2.54 13.00
CA HIS A 202 9.58 2.38 12.21
C HIS A 202 10.46 3.62 12.30
N TYR A 203 9.84 4.81 12.33
CA TYR A 203 10.54 6.06 12.57
C TYR A 203 10.58 6.36 14.06
N PHE A 204 11.65 5.88 14.69
CA PHE A 204 11.80 5.91 16.15
C PHE A 204 12.73 7.03 16.63
N PRO A 205 12.47 7.64 17.80
CA PRO A 205 13.30 8.69 18.35
C PRO A 205 14.70 8.18 18.71
N LYS A 206 15.72 8.68 18.00
CA LYS A 206 17.13 8.32 18.22
C LYS A 206 17.58 8.51 19.68
N TRP A 207 17.08 9.53 20.37
CA TRP A 207 17.42 9.81 21.75
C TRP A 207 16.87 8.75 22.73
N TRP A 208 15.72 8.14 22.43
CA TRP A 208 15.15 7.07 23.25
C TRP A 208 15.93 5.77 23.05
N ALA A 209 16.26 5.43 21.81
CA ALA A 209 17.12 4.28 21.50
C ALA A 209 18.52 4.41 22.12
N LYS A 210 19.11 5.63 22.15
CA LYS A 210 20.38 5.87 22.84
C LYS A 210 20.29 5.64 24.35
N LYS A 211 19.16 6.00 24.97
CA LYS A 211 18.92 5.82 26.41
C LYS A 211 18.62 4.37 26.78
N TYR A 212 17.96 3.63 25.88
CA TYR A 212 17.49 2.27 26.07
C TYR A 212 17.96 1.39 24.88
N PRO A 213 19.26 1.04 24.83
CA PRO A 213 19.85 0.35 23.69
C PRO A 213 19.24 -1.05 23.45
N GLU A 214 18.64 -1.66 24.49
CA GLU A 214 18.01 -2.98 24.39
C GLU A 214 16.83 -3.02 23.41
N ILE A 215 16.24 -1.87 23.10
CA ILE A 215 15.18 -1.75 22.09
C ILE A 215 15.72 -2.10 20.71
N THR A 216 16.97 -1.79 20.39
CA THR A 216 17.58 -2.04 19.07
C THR A 216 18.34 -3.36 18.96
N HIS A 217 18.30 -4.21 19.99
CA HIS A 217 19.07 -5.47 19.99
C HIS A 217 18.49 -6.56 19.09
N CYS A 218 17.22 -6.45 18.68
CA CYS A 218 16.59 -7.38 17.76
C CYS A 218 15.43 -6.71 17.02
N GLY A 219 14.97 -7.35 15.95
CA GLY A 219 14.02 -6.79 15.00
C GLY A 219 14.64 -6.72 13.62
N GLU A 220 13.82 -6.43 12.62
CA GLU A 220 14.22 -6.37 11.22
C GLU A 220 13.33 -5.39 10.46
N PHE A 221 13.86 -4.77 9.40
CA PHE A 221 13.09 -4.03 8.40
C PHE A 221 12.08 -3.03 9.01
N CYS A 222 10.79 -3.30 8.86
CA CYS A 222 9.64 -2.52 9.37
C CYS A 222 9.29 -2.85 10.82
N MET A 223 10.03 -3.66 11.55
CA MET A 223 9.93 -3.75 13.00
C MET A 223 11.33 -3.85 13.61
N PRO A 224 12.16 -2.80 13.49
CA PRO A 224 13.58 -2.86 13.86
C PRO A 224 13.81 -2.77 15.39
N TRP A 225 12.78 -3.08 16.18
CA TRP A 225 12.78 -2.96 17.64
C TRP A 225 12.47 -4.30 18.30
N CYS A 226 12.89 -4.46 19.55
CA CYS A 226 12.49 -5.56 20.40
C CYS A 226 11.09 -5.31 20.99
N ILE A 227 10.05 -6.00 20.47
CA ILE A 227 8.67 -5.95 21.02
C ILE A 227 8.51 -6.44 22.46
N SER A 228 9.52 -7.16 22.96
CA SER A 228 9.61 -7.59 24.35
C SER A 228 10.14 -6.50 25.29
N SER A 229 10.64 -5.37 24.76
CA SER A 229 11.19 -4.29 25.59
C SER A 229 10.08 -3.51 26.34
N PRO A 230 10.17 -3.39 27.68
CA PRO A 230 9.24 -2.54 28.43
C PRO A 230 9.43 -1.05 28.11
N ASN A 231 10.63 -0.63 27.72
CA ASN A 231 10.91 0.76 27.36
C ASN A 231 10.37 1.13 25.98
N LEU A 232 10.27 0.17 25.04
CA LEU A 232 9.50 0.34 23.81
C LEU A 232 8.02 0.57 24.14
N ARG A 233 7.43 -0.31 24.96
CA ARG A 233 6.02 -0.20 25.37
C ARG A 233 5.73 1.11 26.10
N LYS A 234 6.66 1.58 26.94
CA LYS A 234 6.54 2.87 27.63
C LYS A 234 6.49 4.05 26.66
N LEU A 235 7.36 4.05 25.64
CA LEU A 235 7.37 5.12 24.63
C LEU A 235 6.08 5.10 23.80
N LEU A 236 5.72 3.94 23.23
CA LEU A 236 4.57 3.81 22.35
C LEU A 236 3.27 4.16 23.09
N LYS A 237 3.10 3.70 24.34
CA LYS A 237 1.95 4.10 25.16
C LYS A 237 1.86 5.62 25.31
N ALA A 238 2.97 6.26 25.71
CA ALA A 238 2.99 7.70 25.93
C ALA A 238 2.70 8.46 24.62
N TRP A 239 3.20 7.97 23.49
CA TRP A 239 2.93 8.55 22.18
C TRP A 239 1.46 8.37 21.77
N PHE A 240 0.88 7.17 21.88
CA PHE A 240 -0.53 6.91 21.60
C PHE A 240 -1.47 7.80 22.43
N GLU A 241 -1.13 8.03 23.71
CA GLU A 241 -1.86 8.95 24.60
C GLU A 241 -1.88 10.41 24.12
N ARG A 242 -0.98 10.81 23.21
CA ARG A 242 -0.97 12.14 22.56
C ARG A 242 -1.58 12.11 21.17
N ILE A 243 -1.14 11.19 20.30
CA ILE A 243 -1.51 11.22 18.87
C ILE A 243 -2.95 10.76 18.63
N ILE A 244 -3.45 9.75 19.37
CA ILE A 244 -4.82 9.22 19.14
C ILE A 244 -5.90 10.25 19.49
N PRO A 245 -5.86 10.94 20.66
CA PRO A 245 -6.81 12.01 20.94
C PRO A 245 -6.81 13.15 19.91
N PHE A 246 -5.66 13.45 19.30
CA PHE A 246 -5.56 14.44 18.23
C PHE A 246 -6.25 13.98 16.93
N LEU A 247 -6.13 12.68 16.59
CA LEU A 247 -6.66 12.11 15.35
C LEU A 247 -8.16 11.76 15.42
N ARG A 248 -8.66 11.27 16.57
CA ARG A 248 -9.98 10.61 16.69
C ARG A 248 -11.18 11.42 16.17
N ASP A 249 -11.09 12.75 16.25
CA ASP A 249 -12.19 13.64 15.90
C ASP A 249 -12.05 14.23 14.49
N LYS A 250 -11.02 13.83 13.73
CA LYS A 250 -10.78 14.27 12.36
C LYS A 250 -11.61 13.43 11.37
N PRO A 251 -12.56 14.02 10.61
CA PRO A 251 -13.43 13.26 9.69
C PRO A 251 -12.70 12.55 8.55
N ALA A 252 -11.54 13.08 8.13
CA ALA A 252 -10.74 12.45 7.08
C ALA A 252 -10.09 11.15 7.53
N VAL A 253 -9.91 10.91 8.84
CA VAL A 253 -9.29 9.68 9.33
C VAL A 253 -10.25 8.50 9.11
N LEU A 254 -9.83 7.57 8.26
CA LEU A 254 -10.52 6.33 7.93
C LEU A 254 -10.21 5.24 8.96
N SER A 255 -8.93 5.04 9.26
CA SER A 255 -8.44 3.94 10.10
C SER A 255 -7.02 4.21 10.60
N TYR A 256 -6.60 3.48 11.63
CA TYR A 256 -5.21 3.39 12.07
C TYR A 256 -4.57 2.09 11.57
N CYS A 257 -3.49 2.19 10.79
CA CYS A 257 -2.63 1.05 10.50
C CYS A 257 -1.53 0.99 11.57
N LEU A 258 -1.41 -0.13 12.31
CA LEU A 258 -0.47 -0.22 13.43
C LEU A 258 0.97 -0.45 12.96
N ALA A 259 1.16 -1.16 11.86
CA ALA A 259 2.48 -1.44 11.30
C ALA A 259 2.41 -1.74 9.79
N ASN A 260 3.42 -1.25 9.06
CA ASN A 260 3.78 -1.69 7.70
C ASN A 260 4.40 -3.08 7.82
N GLU A 261 3.96 -4.03 6.99
CA GLU A 261 4.58 -5.35 6.81
C GLU A 261 5.21 -5.96 8.08
N PRO A 262 4.47 -6.12 9.21
CA PRO A 262 5.08 -6.49 10.47
C PRO A 262 5.56 -7.95 10.45
N HIS A 263 6.84 -8.19 10.70
CA HIS A 263 7.39 -9.55 10.80
C HIS A 263 8.63 -9.65 11.70
N TYR A 264 8.87 -10.85 12.21
CA TYR A 264 10.08 -11.29 12.91
C TYR A 264 10.55 -12.61 12.34
N ILE A 265 11.11 -12.59 11.13
CA ILE A 265 11.75 -13.74 10.49
C ILE A 265 13.16 -13.84 11.05
N ASP A 266 13.55 -15.01 11.58
CA ASP A 266 14.93 -15.28 12.04
C ASP A 266 15.57 -14.18 12.92
N THR A 267 14.74 -13.44 13.65
CA THR A 267 15.12 -12.42 14.61
C THR A 267 14.40 -12.62 15.94
N GLY A 268 14.60 -11.70 16.89
CA GLY A 268 13.96 -11.80 18.21
C GLY A 268 14.65 -12.76 19.18
N TYR A 269 15.96 -13.01 19.03
CA TYR A 269 16.72 -13.90 19.91
C TYR A 269 17.45 -13.19 21.06
N CYS A 270 17.13 -11.93 21.35
CA CYS A 270 17.74 -11.21 22.48
C CYS A 270 17.25 -11.77 23.83
N ASP A 271 17.94 -11.42 24.91
CA ASP A 271 17.67 -12.00 26.23
C ASP A 271 16.27 -11.68 26.77
N LEU A 272 15.71 -10.52 26.41
CA LEU A 272 14.32 -10.19 26.72
C LEU A 272 13.33 -11.15 26.05
N CYS A 273 13.55 -11.47 24.78
CA CYS A 273 12.70 -12.41 24.06
C CYS A 273 12.89 -13.84 24.57
N LYS A 274 14.11 -14.26 24.90
CA LYS A 274 14.38 -15.56 25.53
C LYS A 274 13.66 -15.70 26.87
N ALA A 275 13.70 -14.66 27.70
CA ALA A 275 12.97 -14.63 28.97
C ALA A 275 11.46 -14.81 28.76
N LYS A 276 10.88 -14.08 27.79
CA LYS A 276 9.46 -14.20 27.43
C LYS A 276 9.10 -15.58 26.87
N PHE A 277 10.00 -16.20 26.11
CA PHE A 277 9.80 -17.58 25.64
C PHE A 277 9.74 -18.57 26.79
N ARG A 278 10.64 -18.46 27.77
CA ARG A 278 10.62 -19.31 28.97
C ARG A 278 9.36 -19.10 29.81
N GLU A 279 8.89 -17.87 29.95
CA GLU A 279 7.59 -17.58 30.59
C GLU A 279 6.44 -18.27 29.85
N TRP A 280 6.42 -18.21 28.52
CA TRP A 280 5.40 -18.88 27.69
C TRP A 280 5.45 -20.41 27.86
N LEU A 281 6.64 -21.01 27.86
CA LEU A 281 6.83 -22.44 28.07
C LEU A 281 6.37 -22.89 29.47
N ARG A 282 6.62 -22.09 30.51
CA ARG A 282 6.09 -22.37 31.86
C ARG A 282 4.57 -22.41 31.88
N LYS A 283 3.90 -21.50 31.16
CA LYS A 283 2.43 -21.51 31.06
C LYS A 283 1.92 -22.73 30.30
N ARG A 284 2.61 -23.13 29.23
CA ARG A 284 2.24 -24.25 28.36
C ARG A 284 2.46 -25.62 29.02
N TYR A 285 3.65 -25.86 29.56
CA TYR A 285 4.08 -27.17 30.06
C TYR A 285 3.91 -27.35 31.56
N ARG A 286 3.78 -26.25 32.33
CA ARG A 286 3.72 -26.20 33.80
C ARG A 286 5.00 -26.64 34.51
N THR A 287 5.63 -27.74 34.10
CA THR A 287 6.88 -28.26 34.68
C THR A 287 7.93 -28.53 33.59
N VAL A 288 9.20 -28.54 33.98
CA VAL A 288 10.31 -28.78 33.03
C VAL A 288 10.36 -30.24 32.60
N GLU A 289 9.86 -31.17 33.42
CA GLU A 289 9.75 -32.60 33.11
C GLU A 289 8.76 -32.85 31.97
N ALA A 290 7.62 -32.14 31.97
CA ALA A 290 6.64 -32.21 30.89
C ALA A 290 7.22 -31.70 29.56
N LEU A 291 7.97 -30.59 29.61
CA LEU A 291 8.71 -30.07 28.46
C LEU A 291 9.75 -31.08 27.98
N ASN A 292 10.59 -31.60 28.88
CA ASN A 292 11.62 -32.58 28.58
C ASN A 292 11.06 -33.84 27.93
N LYS A 293 9.91 -34.34 28.39
CA LYS A 293 9.22 -35.48 27.77
C LYS A 293 8.82 -35.19 26.33
N ARG A 294 8.35 -33.97 26.03
CA ARG A 294 7.91 -33.58 24.68
C ARG A 294 9.09 -33.28 23.75
N TRP A 295 10.10 -32.58 24.26
CA TRP A 295 11.28 -32.16 23.51
C TRP A 295 12.39 -33.21 23.46
N ARG A 296 12.28 -34.29 24.24
CA ARG A 296 13.33 -35.31 24.44
C ARG A 296 14.64 -34.68 24.91
N THR A 297 14.55 -33.86 25.95
CA THR A 297 15.67 -33.14 26.56
C THR A 297 15.82 -33.48 28.05
N HIS A 298 16.88 -33.00 28.69
CA HIS A 298 17.18 -33.23 30.11
C HIS A 298 17.45 -31.93 30.88
N PHE A 299 16.66 -30.88 30.61
CA PHE A 299 16.81 -29.62 31.32
C PHE A 299 16.43 -29.76 32.79
N THR A 300 17.23 -29.20 33.71
CA THR A 300 16.91 -29.16 35.14
C THR A 300 16.03 -27.96 35.52
N SER A 301 15.91 -26.98 34.62
CA SER A 301 15.01 -25.83 34.77
C SER A 301 14.69 -25.18 33.43
N PHE A 302 13.62 -24.38 33.37
CA PHE A 302 13.30 -23.57 32.19
C PHE A 302 14.39 -22.55 31.81
N GLU A 303 15.30 -22.17 32.73
CA GLU A 303 16.36 -21.20 32.43
C GLU A 303 17.43 -21.74 31.49
N GLN A 304 17.57 -23.06 31.39
CA GLN A 304 18.48 -23.69 30.43
C GLN A 304 17.93 -23.67 29.00
N VAL A 305 16.63 -23.41 28.84
CA VAL A 305 15.99 -23.42 27.52
C VAL A 305 16.49 -22.25 26.67
N GLN A 306 16.86 -22.56 25.43
CA GLN A 306 17.20 -21.62 24.38
C GLN A 306 16.28 -21.85 23.17
N PRO A 307 16.00 -20.81 22.37
CA PRO A 307 15.32 -20.96 21.08
C PRO A 307 16.09 -21.90 20.15
N ILE A 308 15.38 -22.77 19.44
CA ILE A 308 15.93 -23.61 18.37
C ILE A 308 15.59 -22.97 17.03
N THR A 309 16.61 -22.62 16.24
CA THR A 309 16.45 -21.90 14.96
C THR A 309 16.35 -22.84 13.76
N LYS A 310 16.68 -24.12 13.92
CA LYS A 310 16.62 -25.13 12.84
C LYS A 310 15.72 -26.28 13.24
N ARG A 311 14.67 -26.52 12.43
CA ARG A 311 13.71 -27.61 12.65
C ARG A 311 14.36 -28.98 12.87
N ARG A 312 15.44 -29.27 12.14
CA ARG A 312 16.13 -30.57 12.22
C ARG A 312 16.81 -30.84 13.57
N ASP A 313 17.17 -29.79 14.31
CA ASP A 313 17.94 -29.93 15.56
C ASP A 313 17.02 -30.39 16.70
N ASN A 314 15.79 -29.87 16.74
CA ASN A 314 14.71 -30.39 17.58
C ASN A 314 13.34 -29.92 17.03
N PRO A 315 12.57 -30.78 16.34
CA PRO A 315 11.32 -30.38 15.71
C PRO A 315 10.25 -29.87 16.68
N ALA A 316 10.17 -30.45 17.90
CA ALA A 316 9.20 -30.04 18.91
C ALA A 316 9.55 -28.67 19.49
N ALA A 317 10.83 -28.44 19.78
CA ALA A 317 11.30 -27.15 20.27
C ALA A 317 11.17 -26.03 19.23
N TYR A 318 11.50 -26.34 17.96
CA TYR A 318 11.32 -25.43 16.84
C TYR A 318 9.84 -25.03 16.67
N TYR A 319 8.93 -26.00 16.73
CA TYR A 319 7.49 -25.74 16.65
C TYR A 319 6.99 -24.86 17.81
N ASP A 320 7.49 -25.07 19.02
CA ASP A 320 7.11 -24.21 20.15
C ASP A 320 7.70 -22.79 20.04
N TRP A 321 8.92 -22.63 19.51
CA TRP A 321 9.49 -21.30 19.21
C TRP A 321 8.64 -20.56 18.17
N PHE A 322 8.27 -21.27 17.10
CA PHE A 322 7.35 -20.79 16.08
C PHE A 322 6.03 -20.30 16.68
N CYS A 323 5.36 -21.14 17.48
CA CYS A 323 4.08 -20.79 18.10
C CYS A 323 4.23 -19.60 19.04
N PHE A 324 5.35 -19.51 19.76
CA PHE A 324 5.67 -18.37 20.60
C PHE A 324 5.88 -17.10 19.78
N ASN A 325 6.53 -17.17 18.61
CA ASN A 325 6.75 -16.01 17.75
C ASN A 325 5.42 -15.44 17.24
N ASN A 326 4.51 -16.31 16.81
CA ASN A 326 3.13 -15.96 16.44
C ASN A 326 2.39 -15.31 17.62
N TYR A 327 2.39 -16.00 18.76
CA TYR A 327 1.74 -15.53 19.98
C TYR A 327 2.25 -14.15 20.44
N ARG A 328 3.57 -13.95 20.50
CA ARG A 328 4.14 -12.71 21.05
C ARG A 328 3.87 -11.50 20.17
N LEU A 329 3.82 -11.68 18.84
CA LEU A 329 3.50 -10.59 17.91
C LEU A 329 2.02 -10.21 18.00
N THR A 330 1.11 -11.20 18.01
CA THR A 330 -0.32 -10.98 18.25
C THR A 330 -0.57 -10.27 19.58
N GLU A 331 0.06 -10.71 20.67
CA GLU A 331 -0.10 -10.07 21.99
C GLU A 331 0.48 -8.65 22.04
N PHE A 332 1.52 -8.36 21.27
CA PHE A 332 2.04 -7.00 21.14
C PHE A 332 1.00 -6.07 20.50
N PHE A 333 0.44 -6.45 19.35
CA PHE A 333 -0.58 -5.64 18.70
C PHE A 333 -1.92 -5.60 19.44
N ARG A 334 -2.31 -6.67 20.14
CA ARG A 334 -3.47 -6.65 21.05
C ARG A 334 -3.28 -5.63 22.17
N TRP A 335 -2.07 -5.51 22.70
CA TRP A 335 -1.75 -4.49 23.69
C TRP A 335 -1.86 -3.07 23.10
N GLU A 336 -1.32 -2.80 21.91
CA GLU A 336 -1.46 -1.51 21.23
C GLU A 336 -2.93 -1.18 20.96
N ARG A 337 -3.66 -2.12 20.35
CA ARG A 337 -5.12 -2.04 20.14
C ARG A 337 -5.84 -1.68 21.43
N SER A 338 -5.51 -2.32 22.55
CA SER A 338 -6.17 -2.05 23.83
C SER A 338 -6.02 -0.60 24.27
N ILE A 339 -4.86 0.03 24.01
CA ILE A 339 -4.61 1.43 24.34
C ILE A 339 -5.39 2.33 23.39
N ILE A 340 -5.24 2.09 22.09
CA ILE A 340 -5.85 2.92 21.05
C ILE A 340 -7.38 2.88 21.17
N LYS A 341 -8.00 1.70 21.35
CA LYS A 341 -9.45 1.58 21.49
C LYS A 341 -10.02 2.20 22.77
N ARG A 342 -9.23 2.38 23.82
CA ARG A 342 -9.65 3.18 24.99
C ARG A 342 -9.68 4.68 24.68
N LEU A 343 -8.78 5.15 23.82
CA LEU A 343 -8.65 6.57 23.45
C LEU A 343 -9.61 6.96 22.30
N ASP A 344 -9.83 6.03 21.37
CA ASP A 344 -10.77 6.12 20.26
C ASP A 344 -11.42 4.74 19.98
N PRO A 345 -12.64 4.51 20.50
CA PRO A 345 -13.34 3.24 20.26
C PRO A 345 -13.91 3.12 18.84
N ARG A 346 -14.04 4.22 18.09
CA ARG A 346 -14.80 4.27 16.84
C ARG A 346 -13.94 3.95 15.62
N THR A 347 -12.75 4.53 15.53
CA THR A 347 -11.91 4.41 14.34
C THR A 347 -11.40 2.97 14.17
N PRO A 348 -11.61 2.33 13.01
CA PRO A 348 -11.07 0.99 12.71
C PRO A 348 -9.55 0.93 12.82
N ILE A 349 -9.04 -0.23 13.23
CA ILE A 349 -7.61 -0.53 13.31
C ILE A 349 -7.28 -1.70 12.36
N HIS A 350 -6.10 -1.72 11.76
CA HIS A 350 -5.58 -2.88 11.04
C HIS A 350 -4.06 -2.94 11.08
N ASN A 351 -3.51 -4.06 10.62
CA ASN A 351 -2.11 -4.20 10.23
C ASN A 351 -2.03 -4.34 8.72
N GLU A 352 -0.94 -3.88 8.12
CA GLU A 352 -0.64 -4.14 6.72
C GLU A 352 0.10 -5.47 6.60
N LEU A 353 -0.64 -6.57 6.60
CA LEU A 353 -0.06 -7.91 6.52
C LEU A 353 0.39 -8.23 5.10
N MET A 354 1.59 -8.81 4.98
CA MET A 354 2.11 -9.33 3.71
C MET A 354 1.21 -10.43 3.14
N ALA A 355 0.34 -10.14 2.17
CA ALA A 355 -0.74 -11.06 1.80
C ALA A 355 -0.24 -12.46 1.39
N TRP A 356 0.93 -12.52 0.77
CA TRP A 356 1.59 -13.76 0.35
C TRP A 356 2.12 -14.61 1.51
N HIS A 357 2.39 -14.02 2.68
CA HIS A 357 2.78 -14.74 3.89
C HIS A 357 1.71 -15.70 4.38
N ALA A 358 0.43 -15.46 4.05
CA ALA A 358 -0.67 -16.35 4.43
C ALA A 358 -0.45 -17.82 3.99
N PHE A 359 0.35 -18.05 2.95
CA PHE A 359 0.59 -19.39 2.40
C PHE A 359 2.07 -19.74 2.16
N ALA A 360 2.96 -18.76 2.10
CA ALA A 360 4.35 -18.97 1.69
C ALA A 360 5.35 -18.98 2.85
N THR A 361 5.07 -18.25 3.92
CA THR A 361 5.99 -18.06 5.04
C THR A 361 5.28 -18.45 6.32
N LEU A 362 5.91 -19.30 7.13
CA LEU A 362 5.33 -19.69 8.41
C LEU A 362 6.14 -19.08 9.58
N ASN A 363 7.46 -18.87 9.44
CA ASN A 363 8.36 -18.51 10.55
C ASN A 363 8.52 -16.99 10.79
N ASP A 364 7.62 -16.16 10.26
CA ASP A 364 7.65 -14.70 10.35
C ASP A 364 7.01 -14.16 11.64
N GLY A 365 6.37 -15.00 12.44
CA GLY A 365 5.66 -14.58 13.65
C GLY A 365 4.28 -14.03 13.38
N ILE A 366 3.74 -14.19 12.17
CA ILE A 366 2.39 -13.77 11.80
C ILE A 366 1.47 -14.98 11.83
N ASP A 367 0.52 -14.98 12.76
CA ASP A 367 -0.67 -15.82 12.65
C ASP A 367 -1.78 -15.01 12.00
N PHE A 368 -2.07 -15.27 10.73
CA PHE A 368 -3.05 -14.51 9.96
C PHE A 368 -4.44 -14.51 10.60
N GLU A 369 -4.89 -15.65 11.12
CA GLU A 369 -6.21 -15.76 11.72
C GLU A 369 -6.30 -14.91 12.99
N ASP A 370 -5.31 -15.02 13.87
CA ASP A 370 -5.25 -14.24 15.10
C ASP A 370 -5.09 -12.73 14.84
N GLN A 371 -4.25 -12.32 13.88
CA GLN A 371 -4.09 -10.92 13.51
C GLN A 371 -5.38 -10.31 12.97
N LEU A 372 -6.12 -11.06 12.16
CA LEU A 372 -7.40 -10.60 11.64
C LEU A 372 -8.43 -10.57 12.77
N LEU A 373 -8.66 -11.66 13.50
CA LEU A 373 -9.73 -11.78 14.48
C LEU A 373 -9.52 -10.93 15.74
N LEU A 374 -8.30 -10.93 16.30
CA LEU A 374 -8.02 -10.41 17.64
C LEU A 374 -7.46 -8.99 17.64
N VAL A 375 -6.85 -8.56 16.53
CA VAL A 375 -6.19 -7.24 16.42
C VAL A 375 -6.95 -6.29 15.50
N SER A 376 -7.49 -6.77 14.38
CA SER A 376 -7.93 -5.88 13.30
C SER A 376 -9.46 -5.71 13.24
N ASP A 377 -9.90 -4.53 12.85
CA ASP A 377 -11.30 -4.21 12.50
C ASP A 377 -11.52 -4.17 10.98
N LEU A 378 -10.44 -4.05 10.21
CA LEU A 378 -10.40 -4.23 8.75
C LEU A 378 -9.51 -5.42 8.43
N ASN A 379 -9.75 -6.09 7.30
CA ASN A 379 -8.81 -7.08 6.78
C ASN A 379 -7.69 -6.34 6.03
N GLY A 380 -6.67 -5.92 6.76
CA GLY A 380 -5.56 -5.12 6.24
C GLY A 380 -4.47 -5.96 5.60
N CYS A 381 -3.92 -5.50 4.47
CA CYS A 381 -2.82 -6.17 3.75
C CYS A 381 -2.07 -5.22 2.79
N ASP A 382 -1.04 -5.75 2.12
CA ASP A 382 -0.25 -5.13 1.03
C ASP A 382 -0.31 -5.93 -0.29
N GLY A 383 -1.35 -6.76 -0.45
CA GLY A 383 -1.41 -7.75 -1.52
C GLY A 383 -1.22 -7.16 -2.93
N GLY A 384 -0.91 -7.98 -3.92
CA GLY A 384 -0.66 -7.52 -5.28
C GLY A 384 -0.75 -8.62 -6.33
N THR A 385 -0.65 -8.23 -7.59
CA THR A 385 -0.48 -9.15 -8.70
C THR A 385 0.74 -8.74 -9.52
N ARG A 386 1.32 -9.68 -10.27
CA ARG A 386 2.39 -9.38 -11.23
C ARG A 386 1.89 -9.57 -12.64
N TRP A 387 2.31 -8.71 -13.56
CA TRP A 387 2.02 -8.87 -14.99
C TRP A 387 2.89 -10.01 -15.56
N LEU A 388 2.24 -11.06 -16.09
CA LEU A 388 2.91 -12.26 -16.58
C LEU A 388 2.53 -12.53 -18.06
N PRO A 389 3.00 -11.70 -19.02
CA PRO A 389 2.59 -11.78 -20.42
C PRO A 389 2.97 -13.09 -21.12
N ARG A 390 3.93 -13.84 -20.56
CA ARG A 390 4.37 -15.16 -21.04
C ARG A 390 4.06 -16.28 -20.04
N GLY A 391 3.31 -15.98 -18.98
CA GLY A 391 2.92 -16.95 -17.98
C GLY A 391 1.75 -17.81 -18.47
N ARG A 392 1.49 -18.91 -17.74
CA ARG A 392 0.26 -19.71 -17.93
C ARG A 392 -1.01 -18.85 -17.72
N TYR A 393 -0.92 -17.92 -16.79
CA TYR A 393 -1.93 -16.88 -16.54
C TYR A 393 -1.32 -15.52 -16.88
N ALA A 394 -2.17 -14.60 -17.33
CA ALA A 394 -1.75 -13.24 -17.66
C ALA A 394 -1.30 -12.44 -16.42
N MET A 395 -1.68 -12.87 -15.22
CA MET A 395 -1.29 -12.25 -13.95
C MET A 395 -1.02 -13.29 -12.86
N ASP A 396 -0.12 -12.99 -11.92
CA ASP A 396 0.01 -13.76 -10.67
C ASP A 396 -1.15 -13.43 -9.74
N TRP A 397 -2.30 -14.06 -10.00
CA TRP A 397 -3.54 -13.81 -9.28
C TRP A 397 -3.60 -14.53 -7.92
N LEU A 398 -2.89 -15.65 -7.79
CA LEU A 398 -3.07 -16.60 -6.69
C LEU A 398 -2.41 -16.10 -5.41
N ASN A 399 -1.11 -15.78 -5.45
CA ASN A 399 -0.30 -15.68 -4.23
C ASN A 399 -0.46 -14.36 -3.49
N GLY A 400 -0.68 -13.26 -4.19
CA GLY A 400 -0.71 -11.92 -3.59
C GLY A 400 -2.11 -11.30 -3.52
N GLN A 401 -3.14 -11.88 -4.13
CA GLN A 401 -4.45 -11.24 -4.22
C GLN A 401 -5.63 -12.18 -3.95
N ALA A 402 -6.07 -13.00 -4.90
CA ALA A 402 -7.32 -13.75 -4.75
C ALA A 402 -7.31 -14.71 -3.55
N MET A 403 -6.31 -15.58 -3.44
CA MET A 403 -6.29 -16.60 -2.40
C MET A 403 -6.15 -15.99 -0.98
N PRO A 404 -5.25 -15.01 -0.74
CA PRO A 404 -5.23 -14.28 0.53
C PRO A 404 -6.54 -13.54 0.83
N TYR A 405 -7.18 -12.96 -0.19
CA TYR A 405 -8.42 -12.22 -0.02
C TYR A 405 -9.56 -13.15 0.38
N ASP A 406 -9.72 -14.29 -0.30
CA ASP A 406 -10.71 -15.29 0.04
C ASP A 406 -10.49 -15.85 1.46
N LEU A 407 -9.23 -16.05 1.87
CA LEU A 407 -8.90 -16.43 3.24
C LEU A 407 -9.32 -15.36 4.25
N MET A 408 -8.97 -14.09 4.00
CA MET A 408 -9.36 -12.97 4.85
C MET A 408 -10.89 -12.85 4.98
N ARG A 409 -11.62 -13.00 3.86
CA ARG A 409 -13.09 -13.01 3.84
C ARG A 409 -13.68 -14.22 4.54
N SER A 410 -13.00 -15.37 4.51
CA SER A 410 -13.44 -16.58 5.23
C SER A 410 -13.27 -16.42 6.74
N ILE A 411 -12.15 -15.86 7.19
CA ILE A 411 -11.85 -15.63 8.61
C ILE A 411 -12.74 -14.53 9.19
N ALA A 412 -12.85 -13.40 8.50
CA ALA A 412 -13.59 -12.23 8.99
C ALA A 412 -14.51 -11.62 7.90
N PRO A 413 -15.63 -12.28 7.56
CA PRO A 413 -16.53 -11.89 6.46
C PRO A 413 -17.29 -10.58 6.70
N SER A 414 -17.37 -10.09 7.94
CA SER A 414 -18.02 -8.80 8.22
C SER A 414 -17.10 -7.60 8.00
N ARG A 415 -15.79 -7.83 7.78
CA ARG A 415 -14.77 -6.78 7.65
C ARG A 415 -14.35 -6.60 6.19
N PRO A 416 -14.27 -5.36 5.69
CA PRO A 416 -13.79 -5.09 4.34
C PRO A 416 -12.30 -5.36 4.26
N ILE A 417 -11.83 -5.77 3.09
CA ILE A 417 -10.40 -5.76 2.80
C ILE A 417 -9.97 -4.33 2.50
N PHE A 418 -8.95 -3.86 3.21
CA PHE A 418 -8.29 -2.59 2.95
C PHE A 418 -6.82 -2.85 2.67
N ASN A 419 -6.43 -2.77 1.40
CA ASN A 419 -5.05 -2.99 0.99
C ASN A 419 -4.26 -1.67 1.06
N SER A 420 -3.59 -1.41 2.18
CA SER A 420 -2.92 -0.13 2.43
C SER A 420 -1.62 0.05 1.63
N GLU A 421 -1.05 -1.01 1.06
CA GLU A 421 0.12 -0.93 0.17
C GLU A 421 -0.07 -1.82 -1.06
N TRP A 422 -0.97 -1.43 -1.96
CA TRP A 422 -1.36 -2.28 -3.09
C TRP A 422 -0.29 -2.31 -4.18
N HIS A 423 0.42 -3.43 -4.25
CA HIS A 423 1.37 -3.76 -5.33
C HIS A 423 0.65 -4.21 -6.61
N ILE A 424 -0.21 -3.34 -7.17
CA ILE A 424 -0.88 -3.57 -8.47
C ILE A 424 0.10 -3.47 -9.66
N VAL A 425 1.18 -2.72 -9.51
CA VAL A 425 2.23 -2.53 -10.52
C VAL A 425 3.59 -2.88 -9.93
N THR A 426 4.42 -3.60 -10.69
CA THR A 426 5.81 -3.85 -10.32
C THR A 426 6.66 -2.66 -10.73
N GLN A 427 7.53 -2.16 -9.85
CA GLN A 427 8.32 -0.95 -10.08
C GLN A 427 9.23 -1.01 -11.33
N ASP A 428 9.60 -2.22 -11.76
CA ASP A 428 10.60 -2.44 -12.81
C ASP A 428 10.03 -2.51 -14.24
N ASP A 429 8.71 -2.60 -14.43
CA ASP A 429 8.11 -2.77 -15.76
C ASP A 429 7.41 -1.49 -16.24
N VAL A 430 8.07 -0.76 -17.14
CA VAL A 430 7.55 0.47 -17.75
C VAL A 430 6.47 0.22 -18.83
N ARG A 431 6.15 -1.04 -19.14
CA ARG A 431 5.22 -1.43 -20.22
C ARG A 431 3.98 -2.19 -19.74
N ILE A 432 3.59 -1.99 -18.49
CA ILE A 432 2.36 -2.60 -17.96
C ILE A 432 1.13 -2.06 -18.74
N PRO A 433 0.31 -2.93 -19.36
CA PRO A 433 -0.88 -2.49 -20.08
C PRO A 433 -1.95 -1.92 -19.15
N SER A 434 -2.63 -0.86 -19.55
CA SER A 434 -3.78 -0.31 -18.79
C SER A 434 -4.92 -1.33 -18.61
N ALA A 435 -5.09 -2.24 -19.58
CA ALA A 435 -6.05 -3.34 -19.48
C ALA A 435 -5.72 -4.31 -18.33
N TYR A 436 -4.44 -4.55 -18.05
CA TYR A 436 -4.02 -5.35 -16.89
C TYR A 436 -4.39 -4.63 -15.60
N MET A 437 -4.07 -3.34 -15.46
CA MET A 437 -4.42 -2.57 -14.25
C MET A 437 -5.94 -2.59 -13.99
N ARG A 438 -6.75 -2.40 -15.03
CA ARG A 438 -8.21 -2.49 -14.93
C ARG A 438 -8.67 -3.88 -14.51
N ALA A 439 -8.12 -4.93 -15.12
CA ALA A 439 -8.48 -6.32 -14.81
C ALA A 439 -8.13 -6.68 -13.36
N THR A 440 -6.91 -6.36 -12.91
CA THR A 440 -6.48 -6.59 -11.52
C THR A 440 -7.34 -5.81 -10.53
N ALA A 441 -7.74 -4.58 -10.86
CA ALA A 441 -8.59 -3.80 -9.96
C ALA A 441 -9.99 -4.38 -9.80
N TRP A 442 -10.60 -4.84 -10.89
CA TRP A 442 -11.90 -5.48 -10.84
C TRP A 442 -11.84 -6.84 -10.14
N HIS A 443 -10.79 -7.62 -10.41
CA HIS A 443 -10.54 -8.89 -9.77
C HIS A 443 -10.42 -8.74 -8.24
N ALA A 444 -9.63 -7.76 -7.77
CA ALA A 444 -9.52 -7.43 -6.35
C ALA A 444 -10.89 -7.09 -5.71
N ALA A 445 -11.70 -6.27 -6.39
CA ALA A 445 -13.02 -5.87 -5.91
C ALA A 445 -13.98 -7.06 -5.79
N ILE A 446 -13.97 -7.98 -6.77
CA ILE A 446 -14.78 -9.22 -6.73
C ILE A 446 -14.43 -10.08 -5.51
N HIS A 447 -13.14 -10.17 -5.17
CA HIS A 447 -12.66 -10.90 -4.00
C HIS A 447 -12.83 -10.12 -2.67
N GLY A 448 -13.51 -8.98 -2.68
CA GLY A 448 -13.93 -8.26 -1.47
C GLY A 448 -13.02 -7.09 -1.05
N GLN A 449 -12.13 -6.62 -1.92
CA GLN A 449 -11.41 -5.36 -1.71
C GLN A 449 -12.37 -4.17 -1.66
N GLY A 450 -12.57 -3.61 -0.47
CA GLY A 450 -13.38 -2.40 -0.26
C GLY A 450 -12.54 -1.12 -0.35
N GLY A 451 -11.23 -1.22 -0.14
CA GLY A 451 -10.33 -0.11 -0.38
C GLY A 451 -8.89 -0.54 -0.64
N ALA A 452 -8.13 0.32 -1.31
CA ALA A 452 -6.72 0.13 -1.54
C ALA A 452 -5.97 1.44 -1.78
N THR A 453 -4.70 1.48 -1.39
CA THR A 453 -3.79 2.55 -1.75
C THR A 453 -2.59 2.02 -2.51
N ILE A 454 -2.39 2.52 -3.73
CA ILE A 454 -1.44 1.99 -4.72
C ILE A 454 -0.02 2.41 -4.35
N TRP A 455 0.85 1.40 -4.19
CA TRP A 455 2.30 1.57 -4.19
C TRP A 455 2.77 1.77 -5.66
N VAL A 456 3.26 2.94 -6.06
CA VAL A 456 3.54 4.11 -5.22
C VAL A 456 3.46 5.42 -5.98
N TRP A 457 3.05 6.49 -5.30
CA TRP A 457 2.98 7.86 -5.82
C TRP A 457 4.34 8.56 -5.80
N LEU A 458 5.34 7.93 -6.42
CA LEU A 458 6.69 8.49 -6.49
C LEU A 458 6.96 9.12 -7.86
N ARG A 459 6.91 10.45 -7.87
CA ARG A 459 7.61 11.32 -8.83
C ARG A 459 8.50 12.26 -8.03
N ARG A 460 9.71 11.80 -7.68
CA ARG A 460 10.74 12.61 -6.99
C ARG A 460 11.84 12.97 -7.98
N TYR A 461 12.23 14.25 -8.07
CA TYR A 461 13.57 14.73 -8.45
C TYR A 461 13.71 16.25 -8.05
N PRO A 462 14.91 16.87 -7.90
CA PRO A 462 16.23 16.44 -7.40
C PRO A 462 16.82 17.33 -6.25
N ARG A 463 18.02 16.95 -5.77
CA ARG A 463 18.97 17.62 -4.82
C ARG A 463 18.73 17.45 -3.30
N GLN A 464 19.74 16.82 -2.69
CA GLN A 464 20.16 16.80 -1.28
C GLN A 464 19.29 16.04 -0.26
N GLY A 465 19.83 14.89 0.17
CA GLY A 465 19.86 14.55 1.60
C GLY A 465 18.66 13.83 2.22
N CYS A 466 18.00 12.89 1.52
CA CYS A 466 17.09 11.96 2.19
C CYS A 466 17.64 10.52 2.07
N PRO A 467 18.27 9.96 3.12
CA PRO A 467 19.03 8.71 3.04
C PRO A 467 18.19 7.43 3.17
N PHE A 468 16.88 7.45 2.89
CA PHE A 468 16.04 6.27 3.06
C PHE A 468 15.13 6.07 1.86
N LEU A 469 15.70 5.43 0.83
CA LEU A 469 14.99 4.55 -0.10
C LEU A 469 15.97 3.41 -0.34
N VAL A 470 15.74 2.30 0.38
CA VAL A 470 16.45 1.04 0.14
C VAL A 470 15.95 0.52 -1.21
N ARG A 471 16.91 0.11 -2.04
CA ARG A 471 16.67 -0.56 -3.32
C ARG A 471 15.98 -1.89 -3.13
#